data_AF-A0A2G4E108-F1
#
_entry.id   AF-A0A2G4E108-F1
#
_cell.length_a   1.000
_cell.length_b   1.000
_cell.length_c   1.000
_cell.angle_alpha   90.00
_cell.angle_beta   90.00
_cell.angle_gamma   90.00
#
_symmetry.space_group_name_H-M   'P 1'
#
loop_
_entity.id
_entity.type
_entity.pdbx_description
1 polymer ?
#
loop_
_entity_poly.entity_id
_entity_poly.type
_entity_poly.pdbx_seq_one_letter_code
_entity_poly.pdbx_strand_id
1 'polypeptide(L)' 'MISGALFAFATSFDEVVVTLFLAGPGQATLPRQMFSGIRENLSPTIAAAATLLIGFSVVLLLVLEWLRGRSEKLRTAVE' A
#
# COMPACT_ATOMS: atom_id res chain seq x y z
N MET A 1 -3.29 -10.33 14.24
CA MET A 1 -2.07 -9.75 13.61
C MET A 1 -2.31 -9.31 12.16
N ILE A 2 -3.05 -10.06 11.33
CA ILE A 2 -3.32 -9.72 9.91
C ILE A 2 -4.02 -8.36 9.74
N SER A 3 -5.06 -8.06 10.52
CA SER A 3 -5.72 -6.76 10.46
C SER A 3 -4.75 -5.61 10.77
N GLY A 4 -3.82 -5.80 11.71
CA GLY A 4 -2.78 -4.83 12.02
C GLY A 4 -1.78 -4.64 10.87
N ALA A 5 -1.40 -5.72 10.17
CA ALA A 5 -0.54 -5.64 8.99
C ALA A 5 -1.21 -4.88 7.83
N LEU A 6 -2.51 -5.09 7.63
CA LEU A 6 -3.29 -4.35 6.64
C LEU A 6 -3.36 -2.86 6.97
N PHE A 7 -3.73 -2.52 8.20
CA PHE A 7 -3.83 -1.13 8.64
C PHE A 7 -2.45 -0.44 8.58
N ALA A 8 -1.38 -1.11 9.00
CA ALA A 8 -0.03 -0.57 8.92
C ALA A 8 0.42 -0.30 7.48
N PHE A 9 0.11 -1.22 6.55
CA PHE A 9 0.40 -1.02 5.13
C PHE A 9 -0.38 0.18 4.57
N ALA A 10 -1.69 0.27 4.84
CA ALA A 10 -2.52 1.39 4.37
C ALA A 10 -2.03 2.74 4.91
N THR A 11 -1.74 2.81 6.22
CA THR A 11 -1.22 4.03 6.87
C THR A 11 0.14 4.46 6.30
N SER A 12 1.00 3.53 5.86
CA SER A 12 2.32 3.88 5.34
C SER A 12 2.30 4.77 4.08
N PHE A 13 1.22 4.71 3.28
CA PHE A 13 1.07 5.55 2.09
C PHE A 13 0.44 6.92 2.39
N ASP A 14 -0.15 7.11 3.57
CA ASP A 14 -0.81 8.36 4.02
C ASP A 14 0.17 9.33 4.71
N GLU A 15 1.40 8.90 4.98
CA GLU A 15 2.46 9.68 5.64
C GLU A 15 3.14 10.73 4.73
N VAL A 16 2.54 11.09 3.59
CA VAL A 16 3.17 12.01 2.61
C VAL A 16 3.55 13.35 3.23
N VAL A 17 2.72 13.89 4.12
CA VAL A 17 2.97 15.16 4.83
C VAL A 17 4.22 15.05 5.69
N VAL A 18 4.34 13.98 6.47
CA VAL A 18 5.50 13.74 7.34
C VAL A 18 6.76 13.57 6.50
N THR A 19 6.68 12.78 5.42
CA THR A 19 7.84 12.60 4.52
C THR A 19 8.27 13.90 3.86
N LEU A 20 7.38 14.84 3.60
CA LEU A 20 7.74 16.12 2.98
C LEU A 20 8.62 16.99 3.89
N PHE A 21 8.42 16.89 5.21
CA PHE A 21 9.18 17.64 6.22
C PHE A 21 10.41 16.89 6.75
N LEU A 22 10.35 15.56 6.81
CA LEU A 22 11.41 14.75 7.41
C LEU A 22 12.40 14.18 6.39
N ALA A 23 12.00 14.00 5.12
CA ALA A 23 12.85 13.35 4.14
C ALA A 23 13.91 14.31 3.56
N GLY A 24 15.18 13.98 3.80
CA GLY A 24 16.34 14.74 3.35
C GLY A 24 16.49 14.87 1.81
N PRO A 25 17.44 15.71 1.35
CA PRO A 25 17.69 15.90 -0.08
C PRO A 25 18.03 14.56 -0.75
N GLY A 26 17.27 14.18 -1.78
CA GLY A 26 17.42 12.92 -2.53
C GLY A 26 16.50 11.77 -2.09
N GLN A 27 15.74 11.91 -1.00
CA GLN A 27 14.79 10.87 -0.54
C GLN A 27 13.43 11.05 -1.23
N ALA A 28 13.24 10.33 -2.34
CA ALA A 28 12.03 10.39 -3.15
C ALA A 28 11.14 9.15 -2.89
N THR A 29 10.13 9.31 -2.03
CA THR A 29 9.10 8.28 -1.83
C THR A 29 8.03 8.40 -2.92
N LEU A 30 7.33 7.29 -3.21
CA LEU A 30 6.30 7.26 -4.24
C LEU A 30 5.17 8.29 -3.98
N PRO A 31 4.63 8.43 -2.75
CA PRO A 31 3.63 9.46 -2.44
C PRO A 31 4.19 10.89 -2.56
N ARG A 32 5.45 11.12 -2.18
CA ARG A 32 6.12 12.43 -2.30
C ARG A 32 6.29 12.84 -3.77
N GLN A 33 6.69 11.91 -4.63
CA GLN A 33 6.82 12.17 -6.07
C GLN A 33 5.46 12.45 -6.72
N MET A 34 4.42 11.69 -6.35
CA MET A 34 3.06 11.96 -6.81
C MET A 34 2.59 13.35 -6.36
N PHE A 35 2.86 13.74 -5.10
CA PHE A 35 2.52 15.07 -4.58
C PHE A 35 3.29 16.20 -5.28
N SER A 36 4.58 16.01 -5.55
CA SER A 36 5.40 16.97 -6.31
C SER A 36 4.90 17.11 -7.75
N GLY A 37 4.52 16.00 -8.38
CA GLY A 37 3.98 15.98 -9.75
C GLY A 37 2.66 16.74 -9.88
N ILE A 38 1.77 16.67 -8.88
CA ILE A 38 0.51 17.44 -8.88
C ILE A 38 0.75 18.95 -8.94
N ARG A 39 1.85 19.44 -8.34
CA ARG A 39 2.20 20.86 -8.36
C ARG A 39 2.78 21.33 -9.69
N GLU A 40 3.41 20.44 -10.46
CA GLU A 40 4.12 20.80 -11.69
C GLU A 40 3.29 20.53 -12.95
N ASN A 41 2.51 19.45 -13.03
CA ASN A 41 1.50 19.17 -14.07
C ASN A 41 0.62 17.98 -13.62
N LEU A 42 -0.72 18.10 -13.72
CA LEU A 42 -1.63 16.96 -13.48
C LEU A 42 -1.43 15.89 -14.56
N SER A 43 -0.45 15.01 -14.32
CA SER A 43 -0.07 13.95 -15.26
C SER A 43 -0.96 12.72 -15.07
N PRO A 44 -1.53 12.14 -16.14
CA PRO A 44 -2.28 10.88 -16.06
C PRO A 44 -1.45 9.71 -15.50
N THR A 45 -0.12 9.83 -15.49
CA THR A 45 0.79 8.88 -14.84
C THR A 45 0.53 8.73 -13.35
N ILE A 46 0.10 9.79 -12.65
CA ILE A 46 -0.21 9.74 -11.21
C ILE A 46 -1.45 8.87 -10.97
N ALA A 47 -2.48 9.03 -11.80
CA ALA A 47 -3.69 8.22 -11.73
C ALA A 47 -3.42 6.74 -12.06
N ALA A 48 -2.54 6.47 -13.03
CA ALA A 48 -2.08 5.11 -13.35
C ALA A 48 -1.30 4.48 -12.18
N ALA A 49 -0.39 5.22 -11.56
CA ALA A 49 0.35 4.75 -10.38
C ALA A 49 -0.59 4.47 -9.19
N ALA A 50 -1.57 5.35 -8.96
CA ALA A 50 -2.58 5.18 -7.90
C ALA A 50 -3.42 3.91 -8.11
N THR A 51 -3.89 3.65 -9.34
CA THR A 51 -4.66 2.43 -9.65
C THR A 51 -3.81 1.17 -9.49
N LEU A 52 -2.54 1.18 -9.89
CA LEU A 52 -1.63 0.06 -9.65
C LEU A 52 -1.41 -0.20 -8.16
N LEU A 53 -1.22 0.84 -7.35
CA LEU A 53 -1.07 0.71 -5.90
C LEU A 53 -2.33 0.14 -5.24
N ILE A 54 -3.50 0.63 -5.63
CA ILE A 54 -4.79 0.10 -5.14
C ILE A 54 -4.92 -1.38 -5.55
N GLY A 55 -4.65 -1.71 -6.81
CA GLY A 55 -4.69 -3.08 -7.31
C GLY A 55 -3.73 -4.01 -6.55
N PHE A 56 -2.50 -3.56 -6.31
CA PHE A 56 -1.52 -4.28 -5.50
C PHE A 56 -2.01 -4.52 -4.06
N SER A 57 -2.61 -3.51 -3.44
CA SER A 57 -3.17 -3.60 -2.08
C SER A 57 -4.29 -4.65 -2.01
N VAL A 58 -5.19 -4.65 -3.01
CA VAL A 58 -6.27 -5.63 -3.13
C VAL A 58 -5.72 -7.03 -3.35
N VAL A 59 -4.73 -7.20 -4.23
CA VAL A 59 -4.09 -8.50 -4.47
C VAL A 59 -3.43 -9.02 -3.19
N LEU A 60 -2.69 -8.18 -2.47
CA LEU A 60 -2.06 -8.55 -1.21
C LEU A 60 -3.10 -9.04 -0.19
N LEU A 61 -4.22 -8.34 -0.07
CA LEU A 61 -5.35 -8.73 0.78
C LEU A 61 -5.95 -10.08 0.38
N LEU A 62 -6.22 -10.28 -0.91
CA LEU A 62 -6.80 -11.52 -1.42
C LEU A 62 -5.85 -12.71 -1.19
N VAL A 63 -4.55 -12.52 -1.39
CA VAL A 63 -3.54 -13.55 -1.12
C VAL A 63 -3.51 -13.91 0.37
N LEU A 64 -3.54 -12.91 1.26
CA LEU A 64 -3.57 -13.16 2.70
C LEU A 64 -4.83 -13.90 3.13
N GLU A 65 -6.00 -13.53 2.60
CA GLU A 65 -7.26 -14.21 2.90
C GLU A 65 -7.27 -15.65 2.35
N TRP A 66 -6.75 -15.86 1.14
CA TRP A 66 -6.66 -17.18 0.52
C TRP A 66 -5.73 -18.12 1.30
N LEU A 67 -4.56 -17.64 1.71
CA LEU A 67 -3.64 -18.39 2.58
C LEU A 67 -4.31 -18.74 3.92
N ARG A 68 -5.12 -17.84 4.48
CA ARG A 68 -5.87 -18.08 5.71
C ARG A 68 -6.93 -19.16 5.54
N GLY A 69 -7.75 -19.08 4.49
CA GLY A 69 -8.78 -20.08 4.19
C GLY A 69 -8.19 -21.47 3.97
N ARG A 70 -6.95 -21.56 3.46
CA ARG A 70 -6.22 -22.81 3.33
C ARG A 70 -5.72 -23.35 4.67
N SER A 71 -5.25 -22.47 5.56
CA SER A 71 -4.80 -22.84 6.91
C SER A 71 -5.94 -23.29 7.82
N GLU A 72 -7.12 -22.68 7.71
CA GLU A 72 -8.33 -23.08 8.45
C GLU A 72 -8.81 -24.48 8.04
N LYS A 73 -8.87 -24.76 6.73
CA LYS A 73 -9.22 -26.08 6.19
C LYS A 73 -8.27 -27.20 6.62
N LEU A 74 -6.99 -26.88 6.78
CA LEU A 74 -6.00 -27.83 7.30
C LEU A 74 -6.19 -28.10 8.80
N ARG A 75 -6.70 -27.14 9.56
CA ARG A 75 -6.92 -27.29 11.01
C ARG A 75 -8.16 -28.12 11.32
N THR A 76 -9.25 -27.93 10.58
CA THR A 76 -10.48 -28.72 10.73
C THR A 76 -10.37 -30.14 10.14
N ALA A 77 -9.38 -30.42 9.31
CA ALA A 77 -9.11 -31.77 8.81
C ALA A 77 -8.25 -32.62 9.76
N VAL A 78 -7.68 -32.00 10.81
CA VAL A 78 -6.81 -32.66 11.80
C VAL A 78 -7.53 -32.89 13.14
N GLU A 79 -8.66 -32.21 13.40
CA GLU A 79 -9.62 -32.51 14.48
C GLU A 79 -10.63 -33.58 14.03
#